data_AF-A0A4Z1SPG0-F1
#
_entry.id   AF-A0A4Z1SPG0-F1
#
_cell.length_a   1.000
_cell.length_b   1.000
_cell.length_c   1.000
_cell.angle_alpha   90.00
_cell.angle_beta   90.00
_cell.angle_gamma   90.00
#
_symmetry.space_group_name_H-M   'P 1'
#
loop_
_entity.id
_entity.type
_entity.pdbx_description
1 polymer ?
#
loop_
_entity_poly.entity_id
_entity_poly.type
_entity_poly.pdbx_seq_one_letter_code
_entity_poly.pdbx_strand_id
1 'polypeptide(L)'
;MNSLLDALNECLITPRSTGITTTELVIKDQECGLSFTILERIEMLAAKQAASTGIDALKNPAPEDQTSAQAVGNLRLVWNRFNILPVHLLLVAITFRHQLEPLCLDDFHIIHPLLKKCIIAFNCGQKSGASQPRKHLHVIGLPLTRDSSFPLMDIVNTLQVLNQPTEVPIFEGRQHCVVRFGPETPNPSLLYSHYCIALNYCGILFTRQASSIHDKEEEEEGAHTFRLPPEARNGSIPIESLMPSETYYANQDYSFLLAEGFCFLGVRSTGFPLGVGCNSISYTGNLYSPSKAVSTTIEARGMAAILREGLVCKDVHLD
;
A
#
# COMPACT_ATOMS: atom_id res chain seq x y z
N MET A 1 11.37 -3.32 18.38
CA MET A 1 11.89 -2.65 17.16
C MET A 1 13.05 -3.42 16.53
N ASN A 2 14.15 -3.68 17.25
CA ASN A 2 15.32 -4.41 16.71
C ASN A 2 14.97 -5.77 16.09
N SER A 3 14.09 -6.55 16.73
CA SER A 3 13.70 -7.88 16.22
C SER A 3 13.10 -7.89 14.80
N LEU A 4 12.32 -6.86 14.42
CA LEU A 4 11.76 -6.79 13.06
C LEU A 4 12.84 -6.49 12.01
N LEU A 5 13.76 -5.58 12.33
CA LEU A 5 14.85 -5.22 11.44
C LEU A 5 15.84 -6.38 11.29
N ASP A 6 16.13 -7.10 12.38
CA ASP A 6 16.99 -8.28 12.38
C ASP A 6 16.41 -9.40 11.52
N ALA A 7 15.11 -9.70 11.69
CA ALA A 7 14.42 -10.69 10.86
C ALA A 7 14.34 -10.25 9.39
N LEU A 8 14.11 -8.97 9.10
CA LEU A 8 14.17 -8.44 7.74
C LEU A 8 15.57 -8.65 7.13
N ASN A 9 16.63 -8.38 7.89
CA ASN A 9 18.01 -8.60 7.43
C ASN A 9 18.26 -10.08 7.12
N GLU A 10 17.78 -10.99 7.97
CA GLU A 10 17.85 -12.43 7.72
C GLU A 10 17.13 -12.80 6.42
N CYS A 11 15.91 -12.30 6.22
CA CYS A 11 15.11 -12.55 5.02
C CYS A 11 15.75 -11.98 3.74
N LEU A 12 16.48 -10.86 3.84
CA LEU A 12 17.22 -10.26 2.72
C LEU A 12 18.45 -11.08 2.34
N ILE A 13 19.13 -11.68 3.32
CA ILE A 13 20.29 -12.55 3.08
C ILE A 13 19.85 -13.91 2.54
N THR A 14 18.77 -14.45 3.09
CA THR A 14 18.21 -15.75 2.71
C THR A 14 16.74 -15.59 2.28
N PRO A 15 16.50 -15.12 1.04
CA PRO A 15 15.16 -15.05 0.49
C PRO A 15 14.48 -16.42 0.48
N ARG A 16 13.17 -16.43 0.69
CA ARG A 16 12.38 -17.66 0.68
C ARG A 16 12.42 -18.28 -0.72
N SER A 17 12.79 -19.55 -0.80
CA SER A 17 12.83 -20.32 -2.06
C SER A 17 11.47 -20.81 -2.54
N THR A 18 10.44 -20.68 -1.70
CA THR A 18 9.04 -21.04 -2.01
C THR A 18 8.26 -19.78 -2.36
N GLY A 19 7.40 -19.87 -3.37
CA GLY A 19 6.64 -18.74 -3.91
C GLY A 19 6.13 -18.99 -5.33
N ILE A 20 5.59 -17.95 -5.96
CA ILE A 20 5.22 -17.98 -7.37
C ILE A 20 6.46 -17.67 -8.20
N THR A 21 6.93 -18.62 -8.99
CA THR A 21 8.08 -18.40 -9.88
C THR A 21 7.70 -17.52 -11.06
N THR A 22 8.51 -16.48 -11.31
CA THR A 22 8.32 -15.54 -12.42
C THR A 22 9.60 -15.32 -13.22
N THR A 23 9.47 -15.01 -14.51
CA THR A 23 10.49 -14.33 -15.31
C THR A 23 10.28 -12.83 -15.27
N GLU A 24 11.36 -12.06 -15.37
CA GLU A 24 11.34 -10.61 -15.46
C GLU A 24 11.43 -10.18 -16.93
N LEU A 25 10.48 -9.37 -17.39
CA LEU A 25 10.51 -8.73 -18.70
C LEU A 25 10.45 -7.21 -18.50
N VAL A 26 11.53 -6.51 -18.82
CA VAL A 26 11.57 -5.04 -18.76
C VAL A 26 11.07 -4.47 -20.08
N ILE A 27 10.09 -3.58 -19.99
CA ILE A 27 9.50 -2.89 -21.13
C ILE A 27 9.60 -1.38 -20.90
N LYS A 28 9.98 -0.66 -21.94
CA LYS A 28 9.91 0.79 -21.96
C LYS A 28 8.50 1.22 -22.39
N ASP A 29 7.78 1.87 -21.49
CA ASP A 29 6.46 2.41 -21.76
C ASP A 29 6.57 3.54 -22.81
N GLN A 30 5.75 3.45 -23.86
CA GLN A 30 5.83 4.39 -24.98
C GLN A 30 5.26 5.77 -24.65
N GLU A 31 4.32 5.85 -23.72
CA GLU A 31 3.64 7.10 -23.35
C GLU A 31 4.55 7.97 -22.48
N CYS A 32 5.12 7.39 -21.42
CA CYS A 32 5.94 8.15 -20.46
C CYS A 32 7.46 7.95 -20.64
N GLY A 33 7.89 7.00 -21.47
CA GLY A 33 9.30 6.71 -21.73
C GLY A 33 10.05 6.02 -20.58
N LEU A 34 9.36 5.63 -19.50
CA LEU A 34 9.95 4.97 -18.34
C LEU A 34 9.96 3.44 -18.51
N SER A 35 10.91 2.77 -17.87
CA SER A 35 11.05 1.31 -17.92
C SER A 35 10.30 0.65 -16.78
N PHE A 36 9.41 -0.28 -17.08
CA PHE A 36 8.65 -1.03 -16.08
C PHE A 36 8.99 -2.52 -16.18
N THR A 37 8.74 -3.28 -15.11
CA THR A 37 9.01 -4.73 -15.08
C THR A 37 7.71 -5.51 -15.03
N ILE A 38 7.52 -6.42 -15.98
CA ILE A 38 6.50 -7.46 -15.93
C ILE A 38 7.11 -8.70 -15.27
N LEU A 39 6.45 -9.19 -14.22
CA LEU A 39 6.76 -10.46 -13.55
C LEU A 39 5.85 -11.54 -14.14
N GLU A 40 6.29 -12.17 -15.22
CA GLU A 40 5.53 -13.21 -15.92
C GLU A 40 5.63 -14.54 -15.21
N ARG A 41 4.50 -15.15 -14.86
CA ARG A 41 4.46 -16.44 -14.20
C ARG A 41 5.02 -17.57 -15.09
N ILE A 42 5.94 -18.37 -14.55
CA ILE A 42 6.56 -19.50 -15.28
C ILE A 42 5.67 -20.75 -15.28
N GLU A 43 5.02 -21.07 -14.16
CA GLU A 43 4.23 -22.29 -14.01
C GLU A 43 2.75 -22.00 -13.80
N MET A 44 1.87 -22.60 -14.62
CA MET A 44 0.45 -22.70 -14.26
C MET A 44 0.33 -23.68 -13.08
N LEU A 45 0.36 -23.22 -11.83
CA LEU A 45 -0.29 -24.02 -10.79
C LEU A 45 -1.73 -24.19 -11.28
N ALA A 46 -2.14 -25.45 -11.46
CA ALA A 46 -3.53 -25.81 -11.70
C ALA A 46 -4.38 -24.92 -10.78
N ALA A 47 -5.25 -24.12 -11.38
CA ALA A 47 -5.91 -23.01 -10.74
C ALA A 47 -6.60 -23.46 -9.45
N LYS A 48 -5.91 -23.36 -8.31
CA LYS A 48 -6.58 -22.88 -7.12
C LYS A 48 -6.75 -21.40 -7.38
N GLN A 49 -7.88 -21.06 -7.99
CA GLN A 49 -8.56 -19.85 -7.57
C GLN A 49 -8.51 -19.89 -6.05
N ALA A 50 -7.60 -19.12 -5.45
CA ALA A 50 -7.77 -18.73 -4.08
C ALA A 50 -8.99 -17.82 -4.09
N ALA A 51 -10.17 -18.45 -4.16
CA ALA A 51 -11.37 -17.86 -3.64
C ALA A 51 -10.97 -17.45 -2.23
N SER A 52 -10.93 -16.14 -1.97
CA SER A 52 -10.99 -15.64 -0.61
C SER A 52 -12.19 -16.35 0.01
N THR A 53 -11.95 -17.32 0.88
CA THR A 53 -13.02 -18.09 1.53
C THR A 53 -13.78 -17.23 2.54
N GLY A 54 -13.57 -15.89 2.55
CA GLY A 54 -14.02 -14.99 3.60
C GLY A 54 -13.34 -15.25 4.96
N ILE A 55 -12.51 -16.28 5.06
CA ILE A 55 -11.81 -16.65 6.29
C ILE A 55 -10.53 -15.81 6.36
N ASP A 56 -10.36 -15.09 7.46
CA ASP A 56 -9.16 -14.36 7.85
C ASP A 56 -7.98 -15.34 8.00
N ALA A 57 -7.29 -15.63 6.88
CA ALA A 57 -6.16 -16.55 6.82
C ALA A 57 -4.94 -15.99 7.57
N LEU A 58 -4.89 -14.66 7.74
CA LEU A 58 -3.85 -13.97 8.47
C LEU A 58 -4.04 -14.03 9.99
N LYS A 59 -5.17 -14.53 10.50
CA LYS A 59 -5.38 -14.78 11.94
C LYS A 59 -4.38 -15.79 12.51
N ASN A 60 -4.16 -16.89 11.78
CA ASN A 60 -3.24 -17.96 12.17
C ASN A 60 -2.34 -18.33 10.97
N PRO A 61 -1.28 -17.55 10.71
CA PRO A 61 -0.29 -17.86 9.68
C PRO A 61 0.29 -19.24 9.92
N ALA A 62 0.42 -20.03 8.86
CA ALA A 62 0.98 -21.37 8.97
C ALA A 62 2.43 -21.31 9.45
N PRO A 63 2.94 -22.36 10.13
CA PRO A 63 4.30 -22.36 10.69
C PRO A 63 5.38 -21.98 9.68
N GLU A 64 5.25 -22.43 8.42
CA GLU A 64 6.19 -22.15 7.33
C GLU A 64 6.17 -20.69 6.85
N ASP A 65 5.13 -19.92 7.18
CA ASP A 65 5.00 -18.51 6.83
C ASP A 65 5.48 -17.60 7.98
N GLN A 66 5.80 -18.14 9.16
CA GLN A 66 6.24 -17.33 10.30
C GLN A 66 7.72 -16.94 10.17
N THR A 67 8.08 -15.74 10.63
CA THR A 67 9.49 -15.32 10.73
C THR A 67 10.03 -15.53 12.15
N SER A 68 11.33 -15.36 12.33
CA SER A 68 12.00 -15.35 13.64
C SER A 68 11.64 -14.12 14.49
N ALA A 69 10.96 -13.11 13.92
CA ALA A 69 10.68 -11.86 14.59
C ALA A 69 9.67 -12.01 15.74
N GLN A 70 9.97 -11.39 16.87
CA GLN A 70 8.96 -11.10 17.88
C GLN A 70 8.02 -10.00 17.38
N ALA A 71 6.77 -10.08 17.82
CA ALA A 71 5.80 -9.02 17.59
C ALA A 71 6.27 -7.68 18.19
N VAL A 72 5.93 -6.58 17.53
CA VAL A 72 6.16 -5.22 18.04
C VAL A 72 4.81 -4.50 18.01
N GLY A 73 4.35 -4.05 19.19
CA GLY A 73 3.00 -3.53 19.34
C GLY A 73 1.97 -4.59 18.93
N ASN A 74 1.02 -4.22 18.08
CA ASN A 74 0.00 -5.14 17.54
C ASN A 74 0.43 -5.82 16.22
N LEU A 75 1.68 -5.68 15.75
CA LEU A 75 2.11 -6.20 14.45
C LEU A 75 3.10 -7.35 14.59
N ARG A 76 2.92 -8.39 13.78
CA ARG A 76 3.88 -9.49 13.57
C ARG A 76 4.34 -9.54 12.12
N LEU A 77 5.60 -9.92 11.90
CA LEU A 77 6.17 -10.09 10.56
C LEU A 77 6.03 -11.55 10.11
N VAL A 78 5.48 -11.77 8.93
CA VAL A 78 5.30 -13.10 8.33
C VAL A 78 5.69 -13.04 6.85
N TRP A 79 6.08 -14.17 6.28
CA TRP A 79 6.24 -14.30 4.84
C TRP A 79 4.90 -14.19 4.13
N ASN A 80 4.87 -13.52 2.98
CA ASN A 80 3.77 -13.68 2.06
C ASN A 80 3.89 -15.05 1.38
N ARG A 81 2.89 -15.90 1.54
CA ARG A 81 2.80 -17.22 0.88
C ARG A 81 2.78 -17.14 -0.65
N PHE A 82 2.22 -16.06 -1.19
CA PHE A 82 2.10 -15.83 -2.63
C PHE A 82 3.09 -14.76 -3.09
N ASN A 83 4.31 -14.76 -2.53
CA ASN A 83 5.38 -13.86 -2.94
C ASN A 83 5.74 -14.09 -4.41
N ILE A 84 5.88 -12.97 -5.12
CA ILE A 84 6.36 -12.89 -6.52
C ILE A 84 7.67 -12.10 -6.62
N LEU A 85 8.03 -11.39 -5.54
CA LEU A 85 9.28 -10.63 -5.40
C LEU A 85 10.23 -11.39 -4.46
N PRO A 86 11.56 -11.18 -4.57
CA PRO A 86 12.55 -11.93 -3.80
C PRO A 86 12.26 -11.94 -2.30
N VAL A 87 11.96 -10.78 -1.74
CA VAL A 87 11.58 -10.63 -0.33
C VAL A 87 10.25 -9.89 -0.24
N HIS A 88 9.18 -10.64 -0.03
CA HIS A 88 7.84 -10.10 0.20
C HIS A 88 7.29 -10.66 1.51
N LEU A 89 7.24 -9.79 2.51
CA LEU A 89 6.72 -10.06 3.84
C LEU A 89 5.44 -9.26 4.09
N LEU A 90 4.73 -9.61 5.15
CA LEU A 90 3.55 -8.91 5.63
C LEU A 90 3.74 -8.55 7.11
N LEU A 91 3.50 -7.30 7.48
CA LEU A 91 3.25 -6.90 8.86
C LEU A 91 1.75 -7.04 9.13
N VAL A 92 1.38 -7.99 9.97
CA VAL A 92 -0.01 -8.40 10.19
C VAL A 92 -0.46 -8.05 11.60
N ALA A 93 -1.64 -7.44 11.74
CA ALA A 93 -2.24 -7.17 13.04
C ALA A 93 -2.51 -8.46 13.82
N ILE A 94 -2.13 -8.54 15.09
CA ILE A 94 -2.35 -9.71 15.96
C ILE A 94 -3.79 -9.73 16.46
N THR A 95 -4.24 -8.61 17.01
CA THR A 95 -5.64 -8.34 17.28
C THR A 95 -6.32 -7.95 15.97
N PHE A 96 -7.52 -8.49 15.72
CA PHE A 96 -8.24 -8.14 14.50
C PHE A 96 -8.49 -6.63 14.45
N ARG A 97 -8.02 -6.02 13.36
CA ARG A 97 -8.31 -4.66 12.94
C ARG A 97 -8.72 -4.78 11.48
N HIS A 98 -9.72 -4.04 11.02
CA HIS A 98 -10.18 -4.15 9.65
C HIS A 98 -9.19 -3.47 8.69
N GLN A 99 -9.07 -3.98 7.47
CA GLN A 99 -8.19 -3.44 6.43
C GLN A 99 -8.62 -2.03 5.93
N LEU A 100 -9.86 -1.60 6.25
CA LEU A 100 -10.34 -0.23 6.00
C LEU A 100 -9.94 0.77 7.11
N GLU A 101 -9.39 0.29 8.22
CA GLU A 101 -8.88 1.19 9.24
C GLU A 101 -7.61 1.87 8.75
N PRO A 102 -7.47 3.19 8.95
CA PRO A 102 -6.27 3.91 8.55
C PRO A 102 -5.04 3.41 9.30
N LEU A 103 -3.86 3.71 8.76
CA LEU A 103 -2.62 3.60 9.53
C LEU A 103 -2.64 4.63 10.68
N CYS A 104 -2.12 4.26 11.84
CA CYS A 104 -1.95 5.15 12.99
C CYS A 104 -0.47 5.45 13.24
N LEU A 105 -0.17 6.41 14.12
CA LEU A 105 1.20 6.80 14.45
C LEU A 105 2.05 5.61 14.94
N ASP A 106 1.48 4.69 15.73
CA ASP A 106 2.14 3.45 16.14
C ASP A 106 2.62 2.60 14.94
N ASP A 107 1.83 2.50 13.86
CA ASP A 107 2.27 1.79 12.65
C ASP A 107 3.51 2.46 12.06
N PHE A 108 3.56 3.79 12.04
CA PHE A 108 4.71 4.56 11.55
C PHE A 108 5.96 4.37 12.42
N HIS A 109 5.81 4.28 13.75
CA HIS A 109 6.92 3.93 14.64
C HIS A 109 7.49 2.54 14.33
N ILE A 110 6.62 1.58 13.98
CA ILE A 110 7.02 0.21 13.69
C ILE A 110 7.73 0.09 12.34
N ILE A 111 7.22 0.76 11.29
CA ILE A 111 7.78 0.63 9.92
C ILE A 111 8.99 1.51 9.66
N HIS A 112 9.11 2.66 10.33
CA HIS A 112 10.19 3.63 10.13
C HIS A 112 11.62 3.01 10.08
N PRO A 113 12.06 2.16 11.03
CA PRO A 113 13.40 1.56 10.97
C PRO A 113 13.63 0.64 9.77
N LEU A 114 12.56 0.18 9.11
CA LEU A 114 12.65 -0.73 7.96
C LEU A 114 12.87 0.00 6.63
N LEU A 115 12.51 1.29 6.55
CA LEU A 115 12.40 2.05 5.29
C LEU A 115 13.69 2.17 4.48
N LYS A 116 14.86 2.02 5.11
CA LYS A 116 16.15 2.00 4.39
C LYS A 116 16.39 0.74 3.57
N LYS A 117 15.62 -0.33 3.81
CA LYS A 117 15.84 -1.66 3.22
C LYS A 117 14.62 -2.21 2.51
N CYS A 118 13.50 -1.51 2.60
CA CYS A 118 12.24 -1.98 2.04
C CYS A 118 11.32 -0.84 1.65
N ILE A 119 10.33 -1.19 0.85
CA ILE A 119 9.16 -0.36 0.56
C ILE A 119 7.99 -0.90 1.37
N ILE A 120 7.19 0.00 1.92
CA ILE A 120 5.96 -0.34 2.64
C ILE A 120 4.76 -0.03 1.74
N ALA A 121 3.87 -0.99 1.58
CA ALA A 121 2.63 -0.82 0.82
C ALA A 121 1.40 -1.15 1.69
N PHE A 122 0.35 -0.36 1.57
CA PHE A 122 -0.92 -0.59 2.26
C PHE A 122 -2.08 -0.50 1.28
N ASN A 123 -2.81 -1.61 1.14
CA ASN A 123 -3.98 -1.74 0.28
C ASN A 123 -5.23 -1.53 1.15
N CYS A 124 -5.80 -0.34 1.19
CA CYS A 124 -7.01 -0.05 1.95
C CYS A 124 -8.25 -0.36 1.10
N GLY A 125 -9.05 -1.35 1.52
CA GLY A 125 -10.29 -1.74 0.86
C GLY A 125 -10.13 -2.62 -0.39
N GLN A 126 -11.22 -3.18 -0.90
CA GLN A 126 -11.20 -4.27 -1.88
C GLN A 126 -10.63 -3.84 -3.25
N LYS A 127 -11.02 -2.66 -3.76
CA LYS A 127 -10.55 -2.09 -5.03
C LYS A 127 -9.06 -1.75 -5.01
N SER A 128 -8.44 -1.65 -3.84
CA SER A 128 -6.99 -1.47 -3.74
C SER A 128 -6.19 -2.76 -3.98
N GLY A 129 -6.87 -3.90 -4.13
CA GLY A 129 -6.24 -5.22 -4.25
C GLY A 129 -6.02 -5.91 -2.92
N ALA A 130 -6.66 -5.45 -1.84
CA ALA A 130 -6.67 -6.15 -0.56
C ALA A 130 -7.37 -7.51 -0.67
N SER A 131 -6.69 -8.57 -0.25
CA SER A 131 -7.20 -9.95 -0.33
C SER A 131 -7.65 -10.53 1.01
N GLN A 132 -7.39 -9.83 2.12
CA GLN A 132 -7.66 -10.26 3.49
C GLN A 132 -8.31 -9.12 4.28
N PRO A 133 -9.30 -9.41 5.14
CA PRO A 133 -10.02 -8.38 5.90
C PRO A 133 -9.23 -7.83 7.09
N ARG A 134 -8.25 -8.59 7.60
CA ARG A 134 -7.38 -8.17 8.71
C ARG A 134 -6.33 -7.19 8.22
N LYS A 135 -6.13 -6.11 8.97
CA LYS A 135 -5.11 -5.07 8.75
C LYS A 135 -3.74 -5.70 8.58
N HIS A 136 -3.14 -5.46 7.42
CA HIS A 136 -1.78 -5.85 7.11
C HIS A 136 -1.13 -4.86 6.15
N LEU A 137 0.18 -4.68 6.32
CA LEU A 137 1.05 -3.90 5.44
C LEU A 137 1.99 -4.85 4.71
N HIS A 138 2.29 -4.55 3.46
CA HIS A 138 3.26 -5.27 2.65
C HIS A 138 4.64 -4.67 2.90
N VAL A 139 5.62 -5.52 3.19
CA VAL A 139 7.03 -5.13 3.36
C VAL A 139 7.81 -5.79 2.24
N ILE A 140 8.28 -4.97 1.30
CA ILE A 140 8.95 -5.43 0.08
C ILE A 140 10.43 -5.09 0.17
N GLY A 141 11.29 -6.09 0.30
CA GLY A 141 12.73 -5.90 0.40
C GLY A 141 13.32 -5.31 -0.89
N LEU A 142 14.36 -4.48 -0.73
CA LEU A 142 15.14 -3.94 -1.84
C LEU A 142 16.40 -4.80 -2.10
N PRO A 143 16.86 -4.93 -3.35
CA PRO A 143 16.26 -4.41 -4.58
C PRO A 143 14.96 -5.14 -4.95
N LEU A 144 14.04 -4.45 -5.65
CA LEU A 144 12.74 -5.01 -6.06
C LEU A 144 12.89 -6.17 -7.04
N THR A 145 13.71 -5.96 -8.06
CA THR A 145 13.99 -6.88 -9.16
C THR A 145 15.46 -6.74 -9.55
N ARG A 146 15.95 -7.55 -10.49
CA ARG A 146 17.37 -7.48 -10.90
C ARG A 146 17.77 -6.11 -11.42
N ASP A 147 16.89 -5.49 -12.21
CA ASP A 147 17.12 -4.18 -12.81
C ASP A 147 16.75 -3.01 -11.88
N SER A 148 16.22 -3.30 -10.69
CA SER A 148 15.88 -2.31 -9.65
C SER A 148 15.02 -1.14 -10.12
N SER A 149 14.23 -1.32 -11.19
CA SER A 149 13.43 -0.25 -11.75
C SER A 149 12.35 0.20 -10.75
N PHE A 150 12.26 1.52 -10.56
CA PHE A 150 11.20 2.15 -9.78
C PHE A 150 10.77 3.49 -10.45
N PRO A 151 9.98 3.42 -11.54
CA PRO A 151 9.63 4.59 -12.37
C PRO A 151 9.01 5.76 -11.61
N LEU A 152 8.17 5.46 -10.61
CA LEU A 152 7.57 6.52 -9.79
C LEU A 152 8.63 7.25 -8.96
N MET A 153 9.65 6.55 -8.44
CA MET A 153 10.77 7.19 -7.76
C MET A 153 11.53 8.13 -8.70
N ASP A 154 11.76 7.71 -9.95
CA ASP A 154 12.43 8.55 -10.96
C ASP A 154 11.66 9.84 -11.21
N ILE A 155 10.34 9.76 -11.39
CA ILE A 155 9.47 10.93 -11.55
C ILE A 155 9.53 11.81 -10.29
N VAL A 156 9.36 11.22 -9.12
CA VAL A 156 9.31 11.97 -7.85
C VAL A 156 10.62 12.69 -7.59
N ASN A 157 11.77 12.11 -7.95
CA ASN A 157 13.07 12.75 -7.80
C ASN A 157 13.24 14.02 -8.65
N THR A 158 12.42 14.22 -9.69
CA THR A 158 12.40 15.48 -10.46
C THR A 158 11.59 16.60 -9.81
N LEU A 159 10.70 16.26 -8.86
CA LEU A 159 9.82 17.22 -8.21
C LEU A 159 10.60 18.12 -7.24
N GLN A 160 10.40 19.43 -7.36
CA GLN A 160 11.06 20.42 -6.49
C GLN A 160 10.32 20.65 -5.17
N VAL A 161 9.02 20.39 -5.15
CA VAL A 161 8.16 20.61 -3.98
C VAL A 161 8.40 19.53 -2.94
N LEU A 162 8.64 19.94 -1.69
CA LEU A 162 8.84 19.06 -0.54
C LEU A 162 7.72 19.21 0.49
N ASN A 163 7.39 18.11 1.16
CA ASN A 163 6.47 18.00 2.30
C ASN A 163 5.06 18.54 2.00
N GLN A 164 4.67 18.52 0.72
CA GLN A 164 3.35 18.92 0.24
C GLN A 164 2.84 17.90 -0.78
N PRO A 165 1.53 17.65 -0.81
CA PRO A 165 0.93 16.76 -1.80
C PRO A 165 1.06 17.40 -3.18
N THR A 166 1.62 16.64 -4.11
CA THR A 166 1.87 17.06 -5.49
C THR A 166 1.35 15.96 -6.41
N GLU A 167 0.78 16.31 -7.55
CA GLU A 167 0.42 15.34 -8.57
C GLU A 167 1.62 15.01 -9.46
N VAL A 168 1.62 13.82 -10.04
CA VAL A 168 2.60 13.41 -11.04
C VAL A 168 1.94 13.33 -12.42
N PRO A 169 2.60 13.78 -13.50
CA PRO A 169 1.98 13.84 -14.83
C PRO A 169 1.42 12.51 -15.34
N ILE A 170 2.04 11.38 -14.99
CA ILE A 170 1.60 10.05 -15.43
C ILE A 170 0.18 9.67 -14.94
N PHE A 171 -0.35 10.35 -13.92
CA PHE A 171 -1.68 10.13 -13.36
C PHE A 171 -2.57 11.37 -13.45
N GLU A 172 -2.28 12.27 -14.39
CA GLU A 172 -3.09 13.48 -14.63
C GLU A 172 -4.60 13.15 -14.73
N GLY A 173 -5.43 14.01 -14.13
CA GLY A 173 -6.88 13.85 -14.08
C GLY A 173 -7.38 12.78 -13.11
N ARG A 174 -6.50 12.12 -12.36
CA ARG A 174 -6.86 11.09 -11.36
C ARG A 174 -6.67 11.57 -9.93
N GLN A 175 -7.48 11.07 -9.00
CA GLN A 175 -7.36 11.37 -7.57
C GLN A 175 -6.16 10.63 -6.96
N HIS A 176 -5.05 11.34 -6.86
CA HIS A 176 -3.80 10.84 -6.31
C HIS A 176 -2.92 12.00 -5.81
N CYS A 177 -1.88 11.67 -5.05
CA CYS A 177 -0.76 12.57 -4.82
C CYS A 177 0.50 11.80 -4.43
N VAL A 178 1.63 12.49 -4.52
CA VAL A 178 2.89 12.14 -3.87
C VAL A 178 3.25 13.22 -2.86
N VAL A 179 3.82 12.82 -1.73
CA VAL A 179 4.47 13.73 -0.79
C VAL A 179 5.95 13.38 -0.75
N ARG A 180 6.76 14.16 -1.46
CA ARG A 180 8.23 14.04 -1.46
C ARG A 180 8.79 14.71 -0.22
N PHE A 181 9.66 14.07 0.53
CA PHE A 181 10.27 14.65 1.74
C PHE A 181 11.80 14.71 1.70
N GLY A 182 12.41 14.29 0.58
CA GLY A 182 13.85 14.40 0.35
C GLY A 182 14.59 13.11 0.70
N PRO A 183 15.94 13.12 0.69
CA PRO A 183 16.76 11.92 0.89
C PRO A 183 16.82 11.47 2.35
N GLU A 184 16.54 12.37 3.30
CA GLU A 184 16.50 12.03 4.71
C GLU A 184 15.07 11.61 5.08
N THR A 185 14.93 10.36 5.51
CA THR A 185 13.63 9.84 5.99
C THR A 185 13.18 10.63 7.24
N PRO A 186 12.01 11.28 7.21
CA PRO A 186 11.44 11.97 8.35
C PRO A 186 11.18 11.03 9.52
N ASN A 187 11.13 11.60 10.74
CA ASN A 187 10.69 10.86 11.91
C ASN A 187 9.25 10.32 11.76
N PRO A 188 8.85 9.31 12.56
CA PRO A 188 7.52 8.69 12.48
C PRO A 188 6.33 9.66 12.49
N SER A 189 6.34 10.67 13.36
CA SER A 189 5.27 11.68 13.44
C SER A 189 5.13 12.50 12.17
N LEU A 190 6.24 12.92 11.56
CA LEU A 190 6.20 13.66 10.30
C LEU A 190 5.78 12.76 9.12
N LEU A 191 6.18 11.48 9.10
CA LEU A 191 5.68 10.52 8.12
C LEU A 191 4.17 10.28 8.25
N TYR A 192 3.67 10.13 9.48
CA TYR A 192 2.25 10.00 9.75
C TYR A 192 1.48 11.26 9.33
N SER A 193 2.04 12.44 9.58
CA SER A 193 1.52 13.71 9.11
C SER A 193 1.41 13.76 7.59
N HIS A 194 2.46 13.32 6.85
CA HIS A 194 2.42 13.25 5.39
C HIS A 194 1.35 12.29 4.88
N TYR A 195 1.15 11.15 5.54
CA TYR A 195 0.06 10.24 5.23
C TYR A 195 -1.33 10.88 5.43
N CYS A 196 -1.55 11.57 6.54
CA CYS A 196 -2.81 12.29 6.79
C CYS A 196 -3.04 13.41 5.77
N ILE A 197 -2.00 14.18 5.41
CA ILE A 197 -2.06 15.20 4.36
C ILE A 197 -2.45 14.57 3.02
N ALA A 198 -1.85 13.44 2.65
CA ALA A 198 -2.15 12.74 1.41
C ALA A 198 -3.59 12.23 1.35
N LEU A 199 -4.10 11.65 2.45
CA LEU A 199 -5.49 11.23 2.58
C LEU A 199 -6.46 12.40 2.38
N ASN A 200 -6.21 13.51 3.08
CA ASN A 200 -7.05 14.70 3.02
C ASN A 200 -7.04 15.34 1.63
N TYR A 201 -5.86 15.42 1.01
CA TYR A 201 -5.70 15.93 -0.35
C TYR A 201 -6.49 15.11 -1.37
N CYS A 202 -6.50 13.79 -1.20
CA CYS A 202 -7.26 12.89 -2.06
C CYS A 202 -8.74 12.75 -1.67
N GLY A 203 -9.24 13.54 -0.71
CA GLY A 203 -10.64 13.55 -0.32
C GLY A 203 -11.09 12.27 0.41
N ILE A 204 -10.17 11.49 0.98
CA ILE A 204 -10.53 10.33 1.80
C ILE A 204 -11.13 10.81 3.11
N LEU A 205 -12.33 10.34 3.42
CA LEU A 205 -13.01 10.61 4.68
C LEU A 205 -13.17 9.32 5.46
N PHE A 206 -13.37 9.45 6.77
CA PHE A 206 -13.53 8.33 7.67
C PHE A 206 -14.89 8.41 8.34
N THR A 207 -15.58 7.28 8.37
CA THR A 207 -16.87 7.13 9.06
C THR A 207 -16.66 6.30 10.31
N ARG A 208 -17.17 6.78 11.43
CA ARG A 208 -17.19 6.04 12.70
C ARG A 208 -18.13 4.85 12.62
N GLN A 209 -17.71 3.72 13.17
CA GLN A 209 -18.61 2.60 13.41
C GLN A 209 -19.18 2.68 14.82
N ALA A 210 -20.50 2.83 14.93
CA ALA A 210 -21.25 2.72 16.18
C ALA A 210 -21.02 1.35 16.84
N SER A 211 -20.65 1.33 18.12
CA SER A 211 -20.33 0.10 18.85
C SER A 211 -21.53 -0.48 19.61
N SER A 212 -22.65 0.24 19.75
CA SER A 212 -23.86 -0.21 20.43
C SER A 212 -25.17 0.03 19.65
N ILE A 213 -26.27 -0.57 20.11
CA ILE A 213 -27.61 -0.41 19.51
C ILE A 213 -28.20 0.97 19.82
N HIS A 214 -27.85 1.59 20.97
CA HIS A 214 -28.30 2.94 21.32
C HIS A 214 -27.65 4.01 20.44
N ASP A 215 -26.41 3.78 19.99
CA ASP A 215 -25.71 4.68 19.06
C ASP A 215 -26.33 4.68 17.64
N LYS A 216 -27.24 3.74 17.34
CA LYS A 216 -27.92 3.63 16.03
C LYS A 216 -29.17 4.50 15.92
N GLU A 217 -29.76 4.91 17.05
CA GLU A 217 -30.95 5.78 17.06
C GLU A 217 -30.58 7.25 16.81
N GLU A 218 -29.31 7.63 16.97
CA GLU A 218 -28.75 8.95 16.61
C GLU A 218 -28.21 9.02 15.16
N GLU A 219 -28.33 7.96 14.35
CA GLU A 219 -27.84 7.91 12.95
C GLU A 219 -28.65 8.76 11.94
N GLU A 220 -29.73 9.44 12.37
CA GLU A 220 -30.45 10.38 11.51
C GLU A 220 -29.72 11.74 11.41
N GLU A 221 -29.30 12.06 10.18
CA GLU A 221 -28.69 13.32 9.70
C GLU A 221 -27.17 13.52 9.94
N GLY A 222 -26.36 12.91 9.07
CA GLY A 222 -25.13 13.53 8.53
C GLY A 222 -23.91 13.71 9.46
N ALA A 223 -23.95 13.24 10.70
CA ALA A 223 -22.85 13.36 11.66
C ALA A 223 -21.89 12.15 11.60
N HIS A 224 -20.60 12.39 11.87
CA HIS A 224 -19.51 11.41 12.04
C HIS A 224 -18.67 11.01 10.81
N THR A 225 -18.79 11.69 9.66
CA THR A 225 -17.73 11.65 8.64
C THR A 225 -16.69 12.74 8.92
N PHE A 226 -15.41 12.39 9.01
CA PHE A 226 -14.34 13.34 9.32
C PHE A 226 -13.07 13.10 8.50
N ARG A 227 -12.18 14.11 8.50
CA ARG A 227 -10.83 14.03 7.95
C ARG A 227 -9.85 13.75 9.08
N LEU A 228 -8.84 12.93 8.83
CA LEU A 228 -7.76 12.74 9.81
C LEU A 228 -6.96 14.05 9.91
N PRO A 229 -6.87 14.67 11.10
CA PRO A 229 -6.06 15.86 11.24
C PRO A 229 -4.59 15.49 11.00
N PRO A 230 -3.85 16.20 10.14
CA PRO A 230 -2.40 16.05 10.13
C PRO A 230 -1.87 16.44 11.51
N GLU A 231 -0.97 15.64 12.11
CA GLU A 231 -0.41 16.03 13.40
C GLU A 231 0.15 17.45 13.29
N ALA A 232 -0.24 18.30 14.24
CA ALA A 232 0.11 19.70 14.17
C ALA A 232 1.64 19.82 14.20
N ARG A 233 2.20 20.63 13.28
CA ARG A 233 3.64 20.94 13.19
C ARG A 233 4.27 21.53 14.47
N ASN A 234 3.53 21.67 15.57
CA ASN A 234 4.02 22.03 16.89
C ASN A 234 3.05 21.50 17.97
N GLY A 235 3.42 20.38 18.61
CA GLY A 235 2.99 20.03 19.98
C GLY A 235 1.49 19.96 20.30
N SER A 236 0.61 19.79 19.31
CA SER A 236 -0.83 19.65 19.57
C SER A 236 -1.23 18.17 19.46
N ILE A 237 -1.61 17.62 20.60
CA ILE A 237 -2.37 16.39 20.89
C ILE A 237 -2.37 15.31 19.79
N PRO A 238 -1.71 14.15 20.00
CA PRO A 238 -1.83 12.98 19.13
C PRO A 238 -3.29 12.55 18.97
N ILE A 239 -3.69 12.05 17.81
CA ILE A 239 -5.04 11.47 17.59
C ILE A 239 -5.33 10.33 18.59
N GLU A 240 -4.30 9.67 19.11
CA GLU A 240 -4.41 8.68 20.19
C GLU A 240 -5.05 9.25 21.47
N SER A 241 -4.92 10.56 21.70
CA SER A 241 -5.58 11.28 22.79
C SER A 241 -7.00 11.74 22.43
N LEU A 242 -7.40 11.72 21.15
CA LEU A 242 -8.74 12.15 20.77
C LEU A 242 -9.77 11.04 20.96
N MET A 243 -9.53 9.78 20.54
CA MET A 243 -10.50 8.68 20.76
C MET A 243 -9.88 7.27 20.59
N PRO A 244 -9.20 6.70 21.59
CA PRO A 244 -8.54 5.38 21.51
C PRO A 244 -9.50 4.17 21.47
N SER A 245 -10.80 4.36 21.70
CA SER A 245 -11.81 3.28 21.78
C SER A 245 -12.72 3.15 20.56
N GLU A 246 -12.55 3.98 19.53
CA GLU A 246 -13.47 4.06 18.39
C GLU A 246 -12.83 3.49 17.13
N THR A 247 -13.63 2.78 16.34
CA THR A 247 -13.20 2.23 15.05
C THR A 247 -13.77 3.07 13.93
N TYR A 248 -12.92 3.43 12.97
CA TYR A 248 -13.30 4.26 11.82
C TYR A 248 -12.79 3.63 10.54
N TYR A 249 -13.58 3.72 9.48
CA TYR A 249 -13.27 3.13 8.19
C TYR A 249 -13.21 4.20 7.10
N ALA A 250 -12.22 4.06 6.23
CA ALA A 250 -12.15 4.87 5.02
C ALA A 250 -13.42 4.67 4.18
N ASN A 251 -14.00 5.76 3.71
CA ASN A 251 -15.16 5.75 2.82
C ASN A 251 -14.81 5.39 1.37
N GLN A 252 -13.53 5.32 1.05
CA GLN A 252 -13.00 5.04 -0.27
C GLN A 252 -11.78 4.12 -0.15
N ASP A 253 -11.64 3.25 -1.14
CA ASP A 253 -10.50 2.36 -1.26
C ASP A 253 -9.29 3.11 -1.81
N TYR A 254 -8.11 2.89 -1.27
CA TYR A 254 -6.90 3.57 -1.72
C TYR A 254 -5.66 2.67 -1.64
N SER A 255 -4.71 2.97 -2.51
CA SER A 255 -3.35 2.43 -2.47
C SER A 255 -2.44 3.44 -1.79
N PHE A 256 -1.67 2.99 -0.81
CA PHE A 256 -0.63 3.79 -0.16
C PHE A 256 0.72 3.08 -0.30
N LEU A 257 1.75 3.83 -0.67
CA LEU A 257 3.12 3.36 -0.84
C LEU A 257 4.07 4.32 -0.11
N LEU A 258 5.00 3.80 0.66
CA LEU A 258 5.99 4.57 1.41
C LEU A 258 7.39 4.02 1.11
N ALA A 259 8.26 4.90 0.62
CA ALA A 259 9.66 4.64 0.29
C ALA A 259 10.57 5.67 1.00
N GLU A 260 11.90 5.50 0.91
CA GLU A 260 12.89 6.28 1.70
C GLU A 260 12.83 7.80 1.49
N GLY A 261 12.23 8.30 0.38
CA GLY A 261 12.15 9.74 0.08
C GLY A 261 10.78 10.30 -0.28
N PHE A 262 9.73 9.46 -0.32
CA PHE A 262 8.38 9.92 -0.60
C PHE A 262 7.31 8.91 -0.13
N CYS A 263 6.07 9.39 -0.02
CA CYS A 263 4.91 8.52 -0.06
C CYS A 263 4.00 8.85 -1.25
N PHE A 264 3.29 7.84 -1.74
CA PHE A 264 2.26 7.96 -2.77
C PHE A 264 0.92 7.51 -2.19
N LEU A 265 -0.14 8.22 -2.54
CA LEU A 265 -1.52 7.81 -2.28
C LEU A 265 -2.33 7.94 -3.56
N GLY A 266 -3.09 6.90 -3.91
CA GLY A 266 -4.01 6.91 -5.05
C GLY A 266 -5.36 6.31 -4.69
N VAL A 267 -6.44 7.03 -4.97
CA VAL A 267 -7.82 6.56 -4.73
C VAL A 267 -8.19 5.57 -5.81
N ARG A 268 -8.67 4.38 -5.42
CA ARG A 268 -8.79 3.22 -6.30
C ARG A 268 -10.21 3.05 -6.81
N SER A 269 -10.37 3.07 -8.13
CA SER A 269 -11.65 2.80 -8.80
C SER A 269 -11.89 1.30 -8.98
N THR A 270 -10.81 0.54 -9.21
CA THR A 270 -10.83 -0.91 -9.43
C THR A 270 -9.49 -1.55 -9.08
N GLY A 271 -9.52 -2.80 -8.64
CA GLY A 271 -8.33 -3.66 -8.45
C GLY A 271 -7.80 -4.28 -9.74
N PHE A 272 -8.56 -4.18 -10.84
CA PHE A 272 -8.27 -4.84 -12.11
C PHE A 272 -8.45 -3.90 -13.32
N PRO A 273 -7.74 -2.75 -13.38
CA PRO A 273 -7.82 -1.87 -14.54
C PRO A 273 -7.48 -2.62 -15.82
N LEU A 274 -8.37 -2.54 -16.81
CA LEU A 274 -8.23 -3.23 -18.10
C LEU A 274 -8.00 -4.75 -17.97
N GLY A 275 -8.49 -5.37 -16.88
CA GLY A 275 -8.30 -6.79 -16.59
C GLY A 275 -6.94 -7.18 -16.01
N VAL A 276 -6.08 -6.19 -15.71
CA VAL A 276 -4.74 -6.40 -15.13
C VAL A 276 -4.81 -6.15 -13.62
N GLY A 277 -4.40 -7.12 -12.81
CA GLY A 277 -4.40 -6.98 -11.36
C GLY A 277 -3.40 -5.93 -10.88
N CYS A 278 -3.90 -4.89 -10.19
CA CYS A 278 -3.08 -3.81 -9.65
C CYS A 278 -3.35 -3.57 -8.17
N ASN A 279 -2.28 -3.43 -7.39
CA ASN A 279 -2.31 -3.04 -5.98
C ASN A 279 -1.28 -1.94 -5.71
N SER A 280 -1.04 -1.59 -4.44
CA SER A 280 -0.08 -0.54 -4.09
C SER A 280 1.35 -0.82 -4.57
N ILE A 281 1.76 -2.09 -4.62
CA ILE A 281 3.10 -2.49 -5.11
C ILE A 281 3.21 -2.24 -6.61
N SER A 282 2.11 -2.31 -7.37
CA SER A 282 2.13 -2.06 -8.82
C SER A 282 2.62 -0.64 -9.16
N TYR A 283 2.45 0.33 -8.25
CA TYR A 283 2.96 1.70 -8.41
C TYR A 283 4.48 1.82 -8.22
N THR A 284 5.18 0.74 -7.83
CA THR A 284 6.64 0.68 -7.98
C THR A 284 7.07 0.42 -9.42
N GLY A 285 6.12 0.13 -10.32
CA GLY A 285 6.38 -0.25 -11.71
C GLY A 285 6.66 -1.74 -11.93
N ASN A 286 6.40 -2.58 -10.93
CA ASN A 286 6.46 -4.03 -11.04
C ASN A 286 5.04 -4.61 -11.09
N LEU A 287 4.63 -5.19 -12.22
CA LEU A 287 3.29 -5.79 -12.37
C LEU A 287 3.40 -7.29 -12.57
N TYR A 288 2.52 -8.01 -11.89
CA TYR A 288 2.39 -9.46 -12.04
C TYR A 288 1.53 -9.82 -13.25
N SER A 289 2.04 -10.72 -14.09
CA SER A 289 1.28 -11.30 -15.18
C SER A 289 1.05 -12.81 -14.95
N PRO A 290 -0.17 -13.23 -14.59
CA PRO A 290 -0.49 -14.64 -14.36
C PRO A 290 -0.71 -15.44 -15.65
N SER A 291 -0.80 -14.78 -16.81
CA SER A 291 -1.13 -15.42 -18.08
C SER A 291 -0.67 -14.59 -19.28
N LYS A 292 -0.49 -15.23 -20.44
CA LYS A 292 -0.08 -14.52 -21.66
C LYS A 292 -1.07 -13.42 -22.08
N ALA A 293 -2.36 -13.61 -21.84
CA ALA A 293 -3.38 -12.60 -22.14
C ALA A 293 -3.19 -11.31 -21.33
N VAL A 294 -2.77 -11.43 -20.06
CA VAL A 294 -2.43 -10.27 -19.22
C VAL A 294 -1.17 -9.60 -19.75
N SER A 295 -0.11 -10.35 -20.08
CA SER A 295 1.11 -9.78 -20.66
C SER A 295 0.83 -9.02 -21.96
N THR A 296 0.05 -9.59 -22.87
CA THR A 296 -0.35 -8.92 -24.13
C THR A 296 -1.14 -7.64 -23.87
N THR A 297 -2.00 -7.63 -22.84
CA THR A 297 -2.72 -6.40 -22.47
C THR A 297 -1.75 -5.33 -21.94
N ILE A 298 -0.79 -5.72 -21.11
CA ILE A 298 0.23 -4.80 -20.58
C ILE A 298 1.08 -4.22 -21.72
N GLU A 299 1.58 -5.06 -22.61
CA GLU A 299 2.36 -4.65 -23.78
C GLU A 299 1.58 -3.72 -24.72
N ALA A 300 0.31 -4.02 -24.96
CA ALA A 300 -0.53 -3.25 -25.89
C ALA A 300 -1.01 -1.91 -25.32
N ARG A 301 -1.27 -1.83 -24.01
CA ARG A 301 -1.87 -0.64 -23.38
C ARG A 301 -0.84 0.27 -22.72
N GLY A 302 0.33 -0.25 -22.34
CA GLY A 302 1.29 0.47 -21.51
C GLY A 302 0.94 0.42 -20.02
N MET A 303 1.97 0.36 -19.18
CA MET A 303 1.83 0.23 -17.73
C MET A 303 1.38 1.54 -17.10
N ALA A 304 1.82 2.68 -17.64
CA ALA A 304 1.37 4.00 -17.18
C ALA A 304 -0.16 4.13 -17.33
N ALA A 305 -0.70 3.81 -18.52
CA ALA A 305 -2.13 3.86 -18.77
C ALA A 305 -2.92 2.89 -17.87
N ILE A 306 -2.45 1.65 -17.68
CA ILE A 306 -3.11 0.68 -16.80
C ILE A 306 -3.18 1.19 -15.36
N LEU A 307 -2.06 1.67 -14.81
CA LEU A 307 -2.01 2.20 -13.44
C LEU A 307 -2.89 3.44 -13.28
N ARG A 308 -2.94 4.32 -14.29
CA ARG A 308 -3.82 5.49 -14.34
C ARG A 308 -5.30 5.11 -14.36
N GLU A 309 -5.71 4.12 -15.16
CA GLU A 309 -7.09 3.64 -15.20
C GLU A 309 -7.55 3.00 -13.88
N GLY A 310 -6.62 2.50 -13.07
CA GLY A 310 -6.90 1.94 -11.74
C GLY A 310 -7.27 3.00 -10.69
N LEU A 311 -7.12 4.28 -11.01
CA LEU A 311 -7.41 5.40 -10.12
C LEU A 311 -8.76 6.06 -10.45
N VAL A 312 -9.40 6.62 -9.43
CA VAL A 312 -10.64 7.40 -9.57
C VAL A 312 -10.35 8.66 -10.39
N CYS A 313 -11.22 8.98 -11.35
CA CYS A 313 -11.18 10.26 -12.05
C CYS A 313 -11.50 11.39 -11.08
N LYS A 314 -10.79 12.51 -11.17
CA LYS A 314 -11.24 13.71 -10.50
C LYS A 314 -12.55 14.16 -11.13
N ASP A 315 -13.54 14.48 -10.31
CA ASP A 315 -14.70 15.21 -10.80
C ASP A 315 -14.19 16.54 -11.35
N VAL A 316 -14.19 16.67 -12.67
CA VAL A 316 -14.10 17.99 -13.30
C VAL A 316 -15.45 18.62 -13.02
N HIS A 317 -15.56 19.34 -11.90
CA HIS A 317 -16.62 20.34 -11.82
C HIS A 317 -16.35 21.28 -12.99
N LEU A 318 -17.18 21.12 -14.03
CA LEU A 318 -17.39 22.14 -15.04
C LEU A 318 -18.06 23.29 -14.27
N ASP A 319 -17.23 24.13 -13.67
CA ASP A 319 -17.65 25.46 -13.21
C ASP A 319 -18.09 26.30 -14.43
#